data_AF-X1PJG1-F1
#
_entry.id   AF-X1PJG1-F1
#
_cell.length_a   1.000
_cell.length_b   1.000
_cell.length_c   1.000
_cell.angle_alpha   90.00
_cell.angle_beta   90.00
_cell.angle_gamma   90.00
#
_symmetry.space_group_name_H-M   'P 1'
#
loop_
_entity.id
_entity.type
_entity.pdbx_description
1 polymer ?
#
loop_
_entity_poly.entity_id
_entity_poly.type
_entity_poly.pdbx_seq_one_letter_code
_entity_poly.pdbx_strand_id
1 'polypeptide(L)'
;MPCSLPMPKVNLSFGSALARGILCNALVCLAIWLCFSARTVTGKILSILFPITAFVAAGFEHSITNMYFIPMGILLASQPTVLAAAGVAADGEEAVKLGSELKPDVIIMDIVMPKLSGIEATRLIKQASPSTAVLILTAYSDIRYILGLLEAGACGYLLKSARGSEIVGAIRAVRSGESVLDPVVTRKLLQRVVGLAQGSGEGSTSGQLTPRETEILRLAARGMSNKDIANVLFLSLRTVKAHLTNIFNKMG
;
A
#
# COMPACT_ATOMS: atom_id res chain seq x y z
N MET A 1 34.19 10.29 13.49
CA MET A 1 34.22 8.95 12.86
C MET A 1 33.15 8.93 11.77
N PRO A 2 33.47 8.74 10.49
CA PRO A 2 32.47 8.77 9.45
C PRO A 2 31.60 7.52 9.60
N CYS A 3 30.33 7.74 9.91
CA CYS A 3 29.31 6.70 9.95
C CYS A 3 29.11 6.22 8.50
N SER A 4 29.57 5.00 8.21
CA SER A 4 29.37 4.35 6.93
C SER A 4 27.88 4.10 6.72
N LEU A 5 27.23 5.04 6.03
CA LEU A 5 25.87 4.92 5.52
C LEU A 5 25.72 3.60 4.76
N PRO A 6 24.69 2.77 5.03
CA PRO A 6 24.37 1.67 4.15
C PRO A 6 23.98 2.26 2.80
N MET A 7 24.74 1.89 1.76
CA MET A 7 24.57 2.30 0.36
C MET A 7 23.09 2.43 -0.04
N PRO A 8 22.70 3.48 -0.77
CA PRO A 8 21.34 3.63 -1.28
C PRO A 8 20.98 2.37 -2.07
N LYS A 9 19.98 1.62 -1.59
CA LYS A 9 19.54 0.34 -2.18
C LYS A 9 19.06 0.46 -3.63
N VAL A 10 18.88 1.70 -4.11
CA VAL A 10 18.51 2.08 -5.48
C VAL A 10 19.71 2.25 -6.42
N ASN A 11 20.92 2.31 -5.88
CA ASN A 11 22.15 2.46 -6.67
C ASN A 11 22.89 1.13 -6.86
N LEU A 12 22.17 0.01 -6.70
CA LEU A 12 22.66 -1.30 -7.08
C LEU A 12 22.71 -1.34 -8.62
N SER A 13 23.92 -1.42 -9.18
CA SER A 13 24.07 -1.74 -10.60
C SER A 13 23.31 -3.03 -10.91
N PHE A 14 22.79 -3.17 -12.13
CA PHE A 14 22.06 -4.36 -12.55
C PHE A 14 22.78 -5.66 -12.19
N GLY A 15 24.12 -5.69 -12.32
CA GLY A 15 24.94 -6.84 -11.93
C GLY A 15 24.90 -7.16 -10.43
N SER A 16 24.92 -6.15 -9.57
CA SER A 16 24.83 -6.34 -8.12
C SER A 16 23.44 -6.79 -7.65
N ALA A 17 22.38 -6.32 -8.31
CA ALA A 17 21.01 -6.79 -8.06
C ALA A 17 20.84 -8.25 -8.51
N LEU A 18 21.35 -8.59 -9.70
CA LEU A 18 21.33 -9.95 -10.25
C LEU A 18 22.11 -10.93 -9.36
N ALA A 19 23.32 -10.56 -8.93
CA ALA A 19 24.15 -11.38 -8.06
C ALA A 19 23.47 -11.69 -6.72
N ARG A 20 22.82 -10.69 -6.12
CA ARG A 20 22.03 -10.87 -4.88
C ARG A 20 20.80 -11.76 -5.10
N GLY A 21 20.13 -11.62 -6.25
CA GLY A 21 19.02 -12.50 -6.64
C GLY A 21 19.45 -13.96 -6.82
N ILE A 22 20.57 -14.19 -7.49
CA ILE A 22 21.16 -15.54 -7.67
C ILE A 22 21.55 -16.13 -6.32
N LEU A 23 22.20 -15.35 -5.45
CA LEU A 23 22.59 -15.80 -4.11
C LEU A 23 21.38 -16.18 -3.26
N CYS A 24 20.32 -15.37 -3.29
CA CYS A 24 19.05 -15.68 -2.62
C CYS A 24 18.46 -17.00 -3.11
N ASN A 25 18.35 -17.18 -4.43
CA ASN A 25 17.82 -18.40 -5.02
C ASN A 25 18.67 -19.63 -4.68
N ALA A 26 20.00 -19.49 -4.71
CA ALA A 26 20.92 -20.55 -4.34
C ALA A 26 20.77 -20.97 -2.87
N LEU A 27 20.60 -20.02 -1.94
CA LEU A 27 20.36 -20.30 -0.52
C LEU A 27 19.02 -21.02 -0.28
N VAL A 28 17.97 -20.63 -1.00
CA VAL A 28 16.66 -21.31 -0.93
C VAL A 28 16.75 -22.74 -1.48
N CYS A 29 17.39 -22.93 -2.65
CA CYS A 29 17.61 -24.25 -3.22
C CYS A 29 18.45 -25.14 -2.30
N LEU A 30 19.50 -24.58 -1.67
CA LEU A 30 20.34 -25.29 -0.71
C LEU A 30 19.54 -25.72 0.52
N ALA A 31 18.67 -24.86 1.05
CA ALA A 31 17.79 -25.19 2.17
C ALA A 31 16.85 -26.36 1.85
N ILE A 32 16.22 -26.33 0.67
CA ILE A 32 15.31 -27.39 0.21
C ILE A 32 16.08 -28.71 0.02
N TRP A 33 17.27 -28.65 -0.59
CA TRP A 33 18.10 -29.83 -0.81
C TRP A 33 18.59 -30.45 0.50
N LEU A 34 19.05 -29.63 1.46
CA LEU A 34 19.46 -30.09 2.78
C LEU A 34 18.29 -30.71 3.57
N CYS A 35 17.08 -30.13 3.45
CA CYS A 35 15.85 -30.71 4.02
C CYS A 35 15.53 -32.09 3.43
N PHE A 36 15.70 -32.25 2.12
CA PHE A 36 15.44 -33.51 1.43
C PHE A 36 16.49 -34.58 1.75
N SER A 37 17.75 -34.18 1.92
CA SER A 37 18.86 -35.08 2.27
C SER A 37 18.86 -35.51 3.74
N ALA A 38 18.18 -34.78 4.63
CA ALA A 38 18.15 -35.09 6.06
C ALA A 38 17.19 -36.25 6.39
N ARG A 39 17.74 -37.33 6.96
CA ARG A 39 16.98 -38.53 7.36
C ARG A 39 16.32 -38.43 8.73
N THR A 40 16.71 -37.45 9.56
CA THR A 40 16.20 -37.26 10.93
C THR A 40 15.49 -35.92 11.07
N VAL A 41 14.53 -35.83 12.00
CA VAL A 41 13.76 -34.61 12.28
C VAL A 41 14.68 -33.46 12.72
N THR A 42 15.67 -33.74 13.56
CA THR A 42 16.68 -32.77 14.00
C THR A 42 17.53 -32.25 12.82
N GLY A 43 17.91 -33.12 11.88
CA GLY A 43 18.62 -32.72 10.66
C GLY A 43 17.78 -31.82 9.74
N LYS A 44 16.46 -32.05 9.69
CA LYS A 44 15.51 -31.19 8.96
C LYS A 44 15.36 -29.81 9.60
N ILE A 45 15.39 -29.72 10.93
CA ILE A 45 15.32 -28.43 11.63
C ILE A 45 16.60 -27.61 11.41
N LEU A 46 17.77 -28.25 11.55
CA LEU A 46 19.07 -27.58 11.35
C LEU A 46 19.27 -27.13 9.89
N SER A 47 18.81 -27.92 8.92
CA SER A 47 18.89 -27.56 7.50
C SER A 47 18.02 -26.38 7.10
N ILE A 48 17.04 -25.99 7.91
CA ILE A 48 16.26 -24.77 7.75
C ILE A 48 16.94 -23.59 8.48
N LEU A 49 17.45 -23.85 9.68
CA LEU A 49 18.03 -22.82 10.54
C LEU A 49 19.29 -22.17 9.93
N PHE A 50 20.20 -22.96 9.35
CA PHE A 50 21.46 -22.46 8.78
C PHE A 50 21.25 -21.56 7.54
N PRO A 51 20.40 -21.92 6.55
CA PRO A 51 20.11 -21.04 5.42
C PRO A 51 19.37 -19.77 5.83
N ILE A 52 18.43 -19.85 6.78
CA ILE A 52 17.72 -18.65 7.28
C ILE A 52 18.70 -17.71 8.00
N THR A 53 19.61 -18.24 8.82
CA THR A 53 20.62 -17.41 9.49
C THR A 53 21.62 -16.81 8.50
N ALA A 54 22.07 -17.58 7.50
CA ALA A 54 22.92 -17.05 6.41
C ALA A 54 22.20 -15.98 5.58
N PHE A 55 20.89 -16.15 5.34
CA PHE A 55 20.03 -15.18 4.67
C PHE A 55 19.95 -13.88 5.46
N VAL A 56 19.67 -13.94 6.77
CA VAL A 56 19.66 -12.76 7.65
C VAL A 56 21.05 -12.11 7.73
N ALA A 57 22.11 -12.89 7.89
CA ALA A 57 23.49 -12.40 7.98
C ALA A 57 23.99 -11.75 6.69
N ALA A 58 23.49 -12.17 5.52
CA ALA A 58 23.77 -11.52 4.23
C ALA A 58 23.01 -10.19 4.05
N GLY A 59 22.37 -9.67 5.11
CA GLY A 59 21.66 -8.40 5.11
C GLY A 59 20.27 -8.47 4.48
N PHE A 60 19.73 -9.68 4.28
CA PHE A 60 18.32 -9.87 3.95
C PHE A 60 17.48 -9.87 5.24
N GLU A 61 17.59 -8.81 6.04
CA GLU A 61 16.63 -8.57 7.12
C GLU A 61 15.24 -8.46 6.49
N HIS A 62 14.37 -9.43 6.80
CA HIS A 62 12.95 -9.57 6.42
C HIS A 62 12.50 -8.66 5.27
N SER A 63 13.08 -8.87 4.10
CA SER A 63 12.98 -7.92 2.99
C SER A 63 11.75 -8.12 2.13
N ILE A 64 10.58 -8.24 2.76
CA ILE A 64 9.32 -8.03 2.02
C ILE A 64 9.34 -6.59 1.47
N THR A 65 9.95 -5.65 2.18
CA THR A 65 10.08 -4.26 1.71
C THR A 65 11.03 -4.14 0.51
N ASN A 66 12.27 -4.70 0.52
CA ASN A 66 13.12 -4.62 -0.69
C ASN A 66 12.62 -5.50 -1.85
N MET A 67 11.94 -6.62 -1.59
CA MET A 67 11.43 -7.51 -2.64
C MET A 67 10.38 -6.83 -3.52
N TYR A 68 9.63 -5.86 -2.99
CA TYR A 68 8.65 -5.11 -3.75
C TYR A 68 9.17 -3.76 -4.24
N PHE A 69 9.89 -2.99 -3.41
CA PHE A 69 10.31 -1.64 -3.78
C PHE A 69 11.49 -1.60 -4.77
N ILE A 70 12.38 -2.61 -4.80
CA ILE A 70 13.45 -2.68 -5.81
C ILE A 70 12.89 -2.98 -7.21
N PRO A 71 12.06 -4.03 -7.41
CA PRO A 71 11.37 -4.22 -8.69
C PRO A 71 10.48 -3.04 -9.06
N MET A 72 9.87 -2.36 -8.07
CA MET A 72 9.13 -1.13 -8.31
C MET A 72 10.02 -0.02 -8.87
N GLY A 73 11.18 0.22 -8.26
CA GLY A 73 12.15 1.21 -8.74
C GLY A 73 12.56 0.92 -10.18
N ILE A 74 12.80 -0.35 -10.53
CA ILE A 74 13.11 -0.79 -11.90
C ILE A 74 11.92 -0.57 -12.84
N LEU A 75 10.70 -0.92 -12.43
CA LEU A 75 9.48 -0.70 -13.21
C LEU A 75 9.28 0.79 -13.51
N LEU A 76 9.47 1.65 -12.51
CA LEU A 76 9.35 3.10 -12.67
C LEU A 76 10.47 3.64 -13.57
N ALA A 77 11.71 3.18 -13.39
CA ALA A 77 12.84 3.55 -14.24
C ALA A 77 12.68 3.08 -15.70
N SER A 78 11.91 2.02 -15.94
CA SER A 78 11.56 1.56 -17.29
C SER A 78 10.52 2.44 -17.99
N GLN A 79 9.90 3.38 -17.27
CA GLN A 79 8.97 4.40 -17.81
C GLN A 79 9.49 5.84 -17.55
N PRO A 80 10.73 6.18 -17.98
CA PRO A 80 11.38 7.43 -17.58
C PRO A 80 10.70 8.67 -18.16
N THR A 81 9.92 8.52 -19.24
CA THR A 81 9.12 9.58 -19.83
C THR A 81 7.90 9.99 -18.98
N VAL A 82 7.55 9.20 -17.96
CA VAL A 82 6.31 9.38 -17.19
C VAL A 82 6.54 9.49 -15.68
N LEU A 83 7.49 8.71 -15.12
CA LEU A 83 7.77 8.68 -13.68
C LEU A 83 9.29 8.63 -13.45
N ALA A 84 9.77 9.43 -12.50
CA ALA A 84 11.17 9.43 -12.07
C ALA A 84 11.23 9.16 -10.56
N ALA A 85 12.06 8.21 -10.15
CA ALA A 85 12.27 7.92 -8.73
C ALA A 85 13.16 9.00 -8.12
N ALA A 86 12.61 9.80 -7.21
CA ALA A 86 13.35 10.85 -6.51
C ALA A 86 14.25 10.30 -5.39
N GLY A 87 13.86 9.17 -4.77
CA GLY A 87 14.59 8.54 -3.67
C GLY A 87 13.86 7.31 -3.14
N VAL A 88 14.51 6.58 -2.22
CA VAL A 88 13.93 5.43 -1.49
C VAL A 88 14.36 5.51 -0.04
N ALA A 89 13.40 5.29 0.85
CA ALA A 89 13.60 5.16 2.28
C ALA A 89 13.57 3.68 2.71
N ALA A 90 14.37 3.34 3.72
CA ALA A 90 14.39 2.02 4.35
C ALA A 90 13.42 1.91 5.54
N ASP A 91 13.02 3.04 6.13
CA ASP A 91 12.11 3.11 7.27
C ASP A 91 11.27 4.41 7.27
N GLY A 92 10.31 4.52 8.19
CA GLY A 92 9.38 5.64 8.21
C GLY A 92 10.02 6.98 8.61
N GLU A 93 11.06 6.99 9.45
CA GLU A 93 11.76 8.23 9.81
C GLU A 93 12.50 8.81 8.61
N GLU A 94 13.21 7.94 7.88
CA GLU A 94 13.88 8.29 6.64
C GLU A 94 12.87 8.75 5.58
N ALA A 95 11.68 8.12 5.51
CA ALA A 95 10.63 8.53 4.58
C ALA A 95 10.11 9.96 4.85
N VAL A 96 9.93 10.33 6.13
CA VAL A 96 9.53 11.70 6.52
C VAL A 96 10.62 12.70 6.17
N LYS A 97 11.89 12.35 6.45
CA LYS A 97 13.04 13.19 6.11
C LYS A 97 13.15 13.43 4.61
N LEU A 98 13.20 12.35 3.82
CA LEU A 98 13.31 12.43 2.36
C LEU A 98 12.09 13.08 1.72
N GLY A 99 10.88 12.85 2.25
CA GLY A 99 9.67 13.52 1.78
C GLY A 99 9.75 15.04 1.93
N SER A 100 10.40 15.53 3.00
CA SER A 100 10.60 16.96 3.24
C SER A 100 11.71 17.56 2.38
N GLU A 101 12.79 16.80 2.17
CA GLU A 101 13.96 17.24 1.38
C GLU A 101 13.68 17.22 -0.13
N LEU A 102 13.09 16.13 -0.64
CA LEU A 102 12.89 15.91 -2.07
C LEU A 102 11.57 16.47 -2.61
N LYS A 103 10.60 16.73 -1.71
CA LYS A 103 9.25 17.24 -2.04
C LYS A 103 8.61 16.53 -3.25
N PRO A 104 8.49 15.19 -3.20
CA PRO A 104 7.97 14.43 -4.33
C PRO A 104 6.47 14.69 -4.55
N ASP A 105 6.00 14.57 -5.79
CA ASP A 105 4.57 14.63 -6.12
C ASP A 105 3.79 13.47 -5.45
N VAL A 106 4.40 12.28 -5.46
CA VAL A 106 3.80 11.04 -4.95
C VAL A 106 4.82 10.26 -4.13
N ILE A 107 4.41 9.80 -2.95
CA ILE A 107 5.16 8.86 -2.12
C ILE A 107 4.41 7.54 -2.10
N ILE A 108 5.11 6.45 -2.43
CA ILE A 108 4.61 5.09 -2.22
C ILE A 108 5.11 4.64 -0.84
N MET A 109 4.19 4.31 0.05
CA MET A 109 4.48 4.08 1.47
C MET A 109 3.99 2.69 1.91
N ASP A 110 4.80 1.96 2.67
CA ASP A 110 4.38 0.73 3.35
C ASP A 110 3.82 1.05 4.74
N ILE A 111 2.94 0.20 5.27
CA ILE A 111 2.37 0.37 6.61
C ILE A 111 3.32 -0.11 7.69
N VAL A 112 3.89 -1.30 7.48
CA VAL A 112 4.73 -1.98 8.47
C VAL A 112 6.17 -1.69 8.11
N MET A 113 6.76 -0.73 8.81
CA MET A 113 8.15 -0.34 8.67
C MET A 113 8.81 -0.24 10.06
N PRO A 114 10.13 -0.45 10.15
CA PRO A 114 10.88 -0.20 11.38
C PRO A 114 10.77 1.27 11.83
N LYS A 115 11.01 1.51 13.13
CA LYS A 115 11.06 2.83 13.80
C LYS A 115 9.75 3.63 13.80
N LEU A 116 9.25 3.98 12.62
CA LEU A 116 8.05 4.78 12.44
C LEU A 116 7.09 4.07 11.48
N SER A 117 5.85 3.87 11.91
CA SER A 117 4.83 3.22 11.08
C SER A 117 4.46 4.08 9.87
N GLY A 118 4.00 3.46 8.79
CA GLY A 118 3.52 4.19 7.60
C GLY A 118 2.35 5.13 7.89
N ILE A 119 1.54 4.83 8.91
CA ILE A 119 0.42 5.70 9.33
C ILE A 119 0.96 7.00 9.92
N GLU A 120 1.90 6.87 10.86
CA GLU A 120 2.53 8.00 11.53
C GLU A 120 3.36 8.83 10.54
N ALA A 121 4.15 8.15 9.70
CA ALA A 121 4.95 8.77 8.65
C ALA A 121 4.07 9.55 7.66
N THR A 122 2.93 8.97 7.23
CA THR A 122 1.96 9.65 6.36
C THR A 122 1.46 10.92 7.03
N ARG A 123 1.07 10.86 8.32
CA ARG A 123 0.56 12.03 9.03
C ARG A 123 1.59 13.17 9.09
N LEU A 124 2.83 12.85 9.44
CA LEU A 124 3.92 13.84 9.51
C LEU A 124 4.23 14.44 8.13
N ILE A 125 4.27 13.61 7.09
CA ILE A 125 4.48 14.07 5.70
C ILE A 125 3.35 14.99 5.27
N LYS A 126 2.08 14.63 5.52
CA LYS A 126 0.94 15.45 5.14
C LYS A 126 0.87 16.77 5.91
N GLN A 127 1.32 16.80 7.16
CA GLN A 127 1.45 18.04 7.94
C GLN A 127 2.54 18.97 7.37
N ALA A 128 3.69 18.41 6.99
CA ALA A 128 4.80 19.19 6.42
C ALA A 128 4.57 19.58 4.95
N SER A 129 3.91 18.73 4.18
CA SER A 129 3.61 18.92 2.76
C SER A 129 2.23 18.37 2.38
N PRO A 130 1.17 19.19 2.54
CA PRO A 130 -0.20 18.77 2.21
C PRO A 130 -0.40 18.44 0.73
N SER A 131 0.44 18.97 -0.17
CA SER A 131 0.39 18.72 -1.61
C SER A 131 0.94 17.35 -2.02
N THR A 132 1.83 16.75 -1.22
CA THR A 132 2.38 15.43 -1.52
C THR A 132 1.30 14.37 -1.42
N ALA A 133 1.08 13.63 -2.51
CA ALA A 133 0.15 12.51 -2.51
C ALA A 133 0.81 11.29 -1.89
N VAL A 134 0.12 10.60 -0.98
CA VAL A 134 0.64 9.37 -0.35
C VAL A 134 -0.21 8.19 -0.80
N LEU A 135 0.43 7.26 -1.53
CA LEU A 135 -0.15 6.00 -1.98
C LEU A 135 0.36 4.86 -1.10
N ILE A 136 -0.54 4.20 -0.38
CA ILE A 136 -0.18 3.09 0.49
C ILE A 136 -0.07 1.80 -0.33
N LEU A 137 1.00 1.03 -0.11
CA LEU A 137 1.19 -0.29 -0.70
C LEU A 137 1.51 -1.31 0.41
N THR A 138 0.57 -2.20 0.70
CA THR A 138 0.66 -3.08 1.88
C THR A 138 0.22 -4.51 1.62
N ALA A 139 0.72 -5.46 2.41
CA ALA A 139 0.23 -6.84 2.36
C ALA A 139 -1.09 -7.03 3.13
N TYR A 140 -1.46 -6.06 3.95
CA TYR A 140 -2.59 -6.17 4.85
C TYR A 140 -3.86 -5.61 4.20
N SER A 141 -4.99 -6.21 4.53
CA SER A 141 -6.32 -5.73 4.12
C SER A 141 -7.25 -5.58 5.34
N ASP A 142 -6.68 -5.43 6.53
CA ASP A 142 -7.44 -5.20 7.76
C ASP A 142 -7.89 -3.74 7.81
N ILE A 143 -9.19 -3.59 8.01
CA ILE A 143 -9.93 -2.33 7.95
C ILE A 143 -9.47 -1.31 8.98
N ARG A 144 -8.94 -1.73 10.13
CA ARG A 144 -8.45 -0.81 11.17
C ARG A 144 -7.26 0.02 10.67
N TYR A 145 -6.36 -0.61 9.92
CA TYR A 145 -5.24 0.11 9.31
C TYR A 145 -5.70 1.02 8.18
N ILE A 146 -6.69 0.59 7.40
CA ILE A 146 -7.24 1.37 6.27
C ILE A 146 -7.84 2.68 6.79
N LEU A 147 -8.67 2.63 7.83
CA LEU A 147 -9.29 3.81 8.41
C LEU A 147 -8.24 4.79 8.96
N GLY A 148 -7.28 4.30 9.76
CA GLY A 148 -6.22 5.15 10.31
C GLY A 148 -5.34 5.82 9.24
N LEU A 149 -5.19 5.21 8.06
CA LEU A 149 -4.46 5.80 6.94
C LEU A 149 -5.25 6.84 6.17
N LEU A 150 -6.55 6.61 5.98
CA LEU A 150 -7.44 7.60 5.38
C LEU A 150 -7.51 8.84 6.28
N GLU A 151 -7.63 8.66 7.59
CA GLU A 151 -7.55 9.75 8.59
C GLU A 151 -6.20 10.47 8.58
N ALA A 152 -5.10 9.74 8.37
CA ALA A 152 -3.77 10.33 8.22
C ALA A 152 -3.58 11.12 6.91
N GLY A 153 -4.55 11.08 5.98
CA GLY A 153 -4.53 11.82 4.72
C GLY A 153 -3.91 11.06 3.55
N ALA A 154 -3.90 9.72 3.58
CA ALA A 154 -3.51 8.91 2.44
C ALA A 154 -4.47 9.13 1.25
N CYS A 155 -3.90 9.32 0.07
CA CYS A 155 -4.67 9.57 -1.17
C CYS A 155 -5.09 8.26 -1.84
N GLY A 156 -4.37 7.17 -1.61
CA GLY A 156 -4.78 5.86 -2.12
C GLY A 156 -4.22 4.68 -1.33
N TYR A 157 -4.75 3.51 -1.60
CA TYR A 157 -4.42 2.25 -0.95
C TYR A 157 -4.47 1.09 -1.93
N LEU A 158 -3.35 0.41 -2.10
CA LEU A 158 -3.22 -0.79 -2.91
C LEU A 158 -2.63 -1.94 -2.09
N LEU A 159 -3.02 -3.16 -2.45
CA LEU A 159 -2.37 -4.35 -1.92
C LEU A 159 -1.04 -4.59 -2.66
N LYS A 160 -0.05 -5.16 -1.96
CA LYS A 160 1.23 -5.59 -2.56
C LYS A 160 1.05 -6.66 -3.65
N SER A 161 -0.13 -7.29 -3.73
CA SER A 161 -0.51 -8.19 -4.83
C SER A 161 -0.90 -7.47 -6.13
N ALA A 162 -1.01 -6.14 -6.13
CA ALA A 162 -1.36 -5.37 -7.32
C ALA A 162 -0.31 -5.51 -8.43
N ARG A 163 -0.77 -5.52 -9.68
CA ARG A 163 0.10 -5.61 -10.86
C ARG A 163 0.83 -4.28 -11.07
N GLY A 164 2.02 -4.33 -11.69
CA GLY A 164 2.79 -3.11 -11.98
C GLY A 164 2.01 -2.05 -12.76
N SER A 165 1.17 -2.46 -13.71
CA SER A 165 0.30 -1.55 -14.46
C SER A 165 -0.76 -0.85 -13.59
N GLU A 166 -1.31 -1.56 -12.60
CA GLU A 166 -2.30 -1.01 -11.67
C GLU A 166 -1.65 0.04 -10.75
N ILE A 167 -0.43 -0.23 -10.31
CA ILE A 167 0.34 0.69 -9.47
C ILE A 167 0.71 1.95 -10.24
N VAL A 168 1.18 1.82 -11.49
CA VAL A 168 1.44 2.97 -12.37
C VAL A 168 0.16 3.79 -12.62
N GLY A 169 -0.97 3.12 -12.87
CA GLY A 169 -2.27 3.78 -13.01
C GLY A 169 -2.66 4.54 -11.74
N ALA A 170 -2.46 3.93 -10.57
CA ALA A 170 -2.77 4.54 -9.29
C ALA A 170 -1.90 5.75 -8.99
N ILE A 171 -0.60 5.71 -9.29
CA ILE A 171 0.31 6.85 -9.15
C ILE A 171 -0.18 8.03 -9.99
N ARG A 172 -0.60 7.79 -11.24
CA ARG A 172 -1.14 8.86 -12.11
C ARG A 172 -2.42 9.45 -11.55
N ALA A 173 -3.33 8.61 -11.05
CA ALA A 173 -4.59 9.04 -10.48
C ALA A 173 -4.40 9.85 -9.18
N VAL A 174 -3.56 9.39 -8.25
CA VAL A 174 -3.32 10.16 -7.02
C VAL A 174 -2.60 11.48 -7.28
N ARG A 175 -1.74 11.52 -8.31
CA ARG A 175 -1.12 12.77 -8.78
C ARG A 175 -2.14 13.74 -9.37
N SER A 176 -3.20 13.27 -10.03
CA SER A 176 -4.30 14.13 -10.52
C SER A 176 -5.29 14.54 -9.42
N GLY A 177 -5.04 14.14 -8.17
CA GLY A 177 -5.91 14.43 -7.02
C GLY A 177 -7.09 13.44 -6.89
N GLU A 178 -7.07 12.34 -7.62
CA GLU A 178 -8.04 11.26 -7.47
C GLU A 178 -7.67 10.33 -6.31
N SER A 179 -8.65 9.65 -5.73
CA SER A 179 -8.40 8.62 -4.73
C SER A 179 -8.54 7.23 -5.32
N VAL A 180 -7.61 6.34 -4.95
CA VAL A 180 -7.56 4.96 -5.47
C VAL A 180 -7.61 3.99 -4.31
N LEU A 181 -8.54 3.03 -4.36
CA LEU A 181 -8.67 1.96 -3.38
C LEU A 181 -8.70 0.61 -4.08
N ASP A 182 -7.96 -0.34 -3.53
CA ASP A 182 -8.00 -1.73 -3.97
C ASP A 182 -9.42 -2.31 -3.90
N PRO A 183 -9.88 -3.11 -4.88
CA PRO A 183 -11.22 -3.70 -4.87
C PRO A 183 -11.54 -4.51 -3.60
N VAL A 184 -10.57 -5.25 -3.07
CA VAL A 184 -10.73 -6.04 -1.84
C VAL A 184 -10.97 -5.13 -0.64
N VAL A 185 -10.21 -4.04 -0.58
CA VAL A 185 -10.30 -3.03 0.49
C VAL A 185 -11.63 -2.28 0.41
N THR A 186 -12.02 -1.88 -0.80
CA THR A 186 -13.29 -1.23 -1.09
C THR A 186 -14.46 -2.11 -0.63
N ARG A 187 -14.45 -3.40 -0.98
CA ARG A 187 -15.48 -4.35 -0.54
C ARG A 187 -15.58 -4.46 0.99
N LYS A 188 -14.45 -4.51 1.70
CA LYS A 188 -14.43 -4.60 3.17
C LYS A 188 -14.95 -3.33 3.83
N LEU A 189 -14.56 -2.16 3.32
CA LEU A 189 -15.10 -0.87 3.79
C LEU A 189 -16.62 -0.83 3.62
N LEU A 190 -17.12 -1.20 2.44
CA LEU A 190 -18.55 -1.26 2.17
C LEU A 190 -19.29 -2.27 3.07
N GLN A 191 -18.73 -3.46 3.29
CA GLN A 191 -19.32 -4.45 4.19
C GLN A 191 -19.44 -3.95 5.63
N ARG A 192 -18.46 -3.18 6.13
CA ARG A 192 -18.51 -2.61 7.47
C ARG A 192 -19.55 -1.49 7.56
N VAL A 193 -19.63 -0.63 6.55
CA VAL A 193 -20.66 0.41 6.47
C VAL A 193 -22.06 -0.23 6.44
N VAL A 194 -22.25 -1.29 5.65
CA VAL A 194 -23.53 -2.02 5.59
C VAL A 194 -23.83 -2.79 6.88
N GLY A 195 -22.82 -3.38 7.52
CA GLY A 195 -22.98 -4.10 8.80
C GLY A 195 -23.33 -3.17 9.97
N LEU A 196 -22.73 -1.97 10.01
CA LEU A 196 -23.12 -0.92 10.96
C LEU A 196 -24.57 -0.47 10.73
N ALA A 197 -25.01 -0.42 9.47
CA ALA A 197 -26.39 -0.08 9.12
C ALA A 197 -27.43 -1.17 9.47
N GLN A 198 -27.02 -2.42 9.71
CA GLN A 198 -27.92 -3.51 10.12
C GLN A 198 -27.88 -3.81 11.64
N GLY A 199 -26.87 -3.32 12.36
CA GLY A 199 -26.70 -3.53 13.81
C GLY A 199 -27.32 -2.45 14.71
N SER A 200 -27.82 -1.34 14.15
CA SER A 200 -28.44 -0.25 14.91
C SER A 200 -29.94 -0.46 15.08
N GLY A 201 -30.29 -1.48 15.88
CA GLY A 201 -31.52 -1.42 16.69
C GLY A 201 -31.23 -0.52 17.90
N GLU A 202 -32.09 0.49 18.08
CA GLU A 202 -32.17 1.40 19.24
C GLU A 202 -31.05 2.46 19.39
N GLY A 203 -31.41 3.71 19.05
CA GLY A 203 -30.90 4.90 19.73
C GLY A 203 -29.79 5.72 19.06
N SER A 204 -30.09 6.45 17.98
CA SER A 204 -29.59 7.82 17.73
C SER A 204 -30.10 8.36 16.39
N THR A 205 -30.85 9.47 16.42
CA THR A 205 -31.48 10.14 15.28
C THR A 205 -30.54 11.16 14.62
N SER A 206 -29.30 10.76 14.34
CA SER A 206 -28.32 11.62 13.67
C SER A 206 -27.60 10.79 12.60
N GLY A 207 -28.09 10.81 11.36
CA GLY A 207 -27.39 10.15 10.23
C GLY A 207 -28.24 9.34 9.25
N GLN A 208 -29.58 9.40 9.28
CA GLN A 208 -30.37 8.62 8.32
C GLN A 208 -30.18 9.08 6.87
N LEU A 209 -29.79 8.14 6.01
CA LEU A 209 -29.70 8.33 4.57
C LEU A 209 -31.09 8.50 3.98
N THR A 210 -31.22 9.45 3.05
CA THR A 210 -32.45 9.60 2.27
C THR A 210 -32.66 8.39 1.34
N PRO A 211 -33.89 8.17 0.83
CA PRO A 211 -34.16 7.07 -0.10
C PRO A 211 -33.25 7.12 -1.33
N ARG A 212 -32.96 8.32 -1.83
CA ARG A 212 -32.08 8.52 -3.00
C ARG A 212 -30.62 8.21 -2.70
N GLU A 213 -30.16 8.60 -1.53
CA GLU A 213 -28.83 8.29 -1.05
C GLU A 213 -28.66 6.77 -0.84
N THR A 214 -29.67 6.10 -0.31
CA THR A 214 -29.70 4.65 -0.13
C THR A 214 -29.64 3.90 -1.48
N GLU A 215 -30.36 4.40 -2.48
CA GLU A 215 -30.36 3.82 -3.83
C GLU A 215 -29.01 3.95 -4.53
N ILE A 216 -28.40 5.14 -4.46
CA ILE A 216 -27.04 5.39 -4.96
C ILE A 216 -26.03 4.48 -4.26
N LEU A 217 -26.14 4.34 -2.94
CA LEU A 217 -25.27 3.48 -2.14
C LEU A 217 -25.42 1.99 -2.52
N ARG A 218 -26.63 1.52 -2.82
CA ARG A 218 -26.85 0.13 -3.27
C ARG A 218 -26.21 -0.16 -4.62
N LEU A 219 -26.28 0.76 -5.58
CA LEU A 219 -25.66 0.57 -6.88
C LEU A 219 -24.12 0.63 -6.78
N ALA A 220 -23.59 1.52 -5.95
CA ALA A 220 -22.17 1.54 -5.61
C ALA A 220 -21.72 0.23 -4.94
N ALA A 221 -22.53 -0.32 -4.02
CA ALA A 221 -22.26 -1.60 -3.36
C ALA A 221 -22.24 -2.81 -4.32
N ARG A 222 -22.83 -2.68 -5.51
CA ARG A 222 -22.75 -3.68 -6.59
C ARG A 222 -21.52 -3.50 -7.49
N GLY A 223 -20.62 -2.56 -7.17
CA GLY A 223 -19.40 -2.31 -7.92
C GLY A 223 -19.59 -1.43 -9.17
N MET A 224 -20.71 -0.72 -9.28
CA MET A 224 -20.95 0.17 -10.41
C MET A 224 -20.11 1.45 -10.30
N SER A 225 -19.59 1.94 -11.42
CA SER A 225 -18.89 3.22 -11.44
C SER A 225 -19.86 4.39 -11.23
N ASN A 226 -19.38 5.53 -10.74
CA ASN A 226 -20.22 6.73 -10.57
C ASN A 226 -20.88 7.18 -11.88
N LYS A 227 -20.25 6.90 -13.03
CA LYS A 227 -20.80 7.18 -14.36
C LYS A 227 -21.94 6.23 -14.70
N ASP A 228 -21.79 4.95 -14.37
CA ASP A 228 -22.84 3.96 -14.60
C ASP A 228 -24.04 4.19 -13.66
N ILE A 229 -23.79 4.58 -12.41
CA ILE A 229 -24.83 4.97 -11.46
C ILE A 229 -25.59 6.21 -11.95
N ALA A 230 -24.86 7.21 -12.47
CA ALA A 230 -25.45 8.41 -13.06
C ALA A 230 -26.38 8.05 -14.24
N ASN A 231 -25.95 7.14 -15.10
CA ASN A 231 -26.75 6.67 -16.22
C ASN A 231 -27.99 5.86 -15.77
N VAL A 232 -27.83 4.95 -14.81
CA VAL A 232 -28.93 4.10 -14.29
C VAL A 232 -30.00 4.92 -13.58
N LEU A 233 -29.59 5.96 -12.86
CA LEU A 233 -30.50 6.80 -12.08
C LEU A 233 -30.96 8.06 -12.80
N PHE A 234 -30.55 8.25 -14.07
CA PHE A 234 -30.81 9.48 -14.85
C PHE A 234 -30.38 10.76 -14.12
N LEU A 235 -29.20 10.72 -13.50
CA LEU A 235 -28.61 11.84 -12.77
C LEU A 235 -27.35 12.33 -13.47
N SER A 236 -26.95 13.58 -13.19
CA SER A 236 -25.62 14.04 -13.59
C SER A 236 -24.54 13.37 -12.72
N LEU A 237 -23.34 13.17 -13.28
CA LEU A 237 -22.19 12.66 -12.53
C LEU A 237 -21.87 13.54 -11.29
N ARG A 238 -22.06 14.85 -11.41
CA ARG A 238 -21.89 15.81 -10.32
C ARG A 238 -22.89 15.57 -9.19
N THR A 239 -24.14 15.28 -9.52
CA THR A 239 -25.21 14.98 -8.55
C THR A 239 -24.94 13.68 -7.81
N VAL A 240 -24.49 12.63 -8.52
CA VAL A 240 -24.09 11.37 -7.88
C VAL A 240 -22.92 11.57 -6.91
N LYS A 241 -21.89 12.34 -7.32
CA LYS A 241 -20.78 12.70 -6.43
C LYS A 241 -21.24 13.46 -5.18
N ALA A 242 -22.13 14.44 -5.34
CA ALA A 242 -22.65 15.23 -4.22
C ALA A 242 -23.46 14.35 -3.23
N HIS A 243 -24.30 13.44 -3.72
CA HIS A 243 -25.00 12.49 -2.86
C HIS A 243 -24.04 11.53 -2.15
N LEU A 244 -23.00 11.04 -2.83
CA LEU A 244 -21.96 10.23 -2.19
C LEU A 244 -21.23 11.00 -1.09
N THR A 245 -20.85 12.25 -1.32
CA THR A 245 -20.27 13.12 -0.27
C THR A 245 -21.20 13.28 0.93
N ASN A 246 -22.49 13.53 0.70
CA ASN A 246 -23.47 13.64 1.79
C ASN A 246 -23.69 12.32 2.52
N ILE A 247 -23.68 11.19 1.81
CA ILE A 247 -23.72 9.85 2.39
C ILE A 247 -22.53 9.66 3.32
N PHE A 248 -21.32 9.97 2.87
CA PHE A 248 -20.10 9.84 3.69
C PHE A 248 -20.12 10.76 4.91
N ASN A 249 -20.62 11.99 4.78
CA ASN A 249 -20.73 12.93 5.90
C ASN A 249 -21.78 12.51 6.94
N LYS A 250 -22.83 11.76 6.54
CA LYS A 250 -23.86 11.25 7.45
C LYS A 250 -23.47 9.95 8.14
N MET A 251 -22.47 9.25 7.63
CA MET A 251 -21.93 8.00 8.18
C MET A 251 -20.63 8.22 8.97
N GLY A 252 -20.24 9.48 9.18
CA GLY A 252 -19.09 9.93 9.97
C GLY A 252 -19.53 10.55 11.30
#